data_AF-A0AAU0KJT6-F1
#
_entry.id   AF-A0AAU0KJT6-F1
#
_cell.length_a   1.000
_cell.length_b   1.000
_cell.length_c   1.000
_cell.angle_alpha   90.00
_cell.angle_beta   90.00
_cell.angle_gamma   90.00
#
_symmetry.space_group_name_H-M   'P 1'
#
loop_
_entity.id
_entity.type
_entity.pdbx_description
1 polymer ?
#
loop_
_entity_poly.entity_id
_entity_poly.type
_entity_poly.pdbx_seq_one_letter_code
_entity_poly.pdbx_strand_id
1 'polypeptide(L)'
;MKLLSLAIVAILISACAGPMVYFKSGNNAHREQQDFAECEFEAVKATGSAPSGSITSDMSGTIANDISTGVRRGEIKHACLVARGYSLKQQE
;
A
#
# COMPACT_ATOMS: atom_id res chain seq x y z
N MET A 1 13.88 39.10 -2.39
CA MET A 1 14.22 38.22 -1.23
C MET A 1 13.06 37.30 -0.84
N LYS A 2 11.82 37.78 -0.67
CA LYS A 2 10.65 36.93 -0.29
C LYS A 2 10.34 35.75 -1.23
N LEU A 3 10.53 35.92 -2.55
CA LEU A 3 10.30 34.87 -3.56
C LEU A 3 11.33 33.73 -3.50
N LEU A 4 12.57 34.04 -3.09
CA LEU A 4 13.66 33.07 -3.04
C LEU A 4 13.51 32.15 -1.81
N SER A 5 13.06 32.71 -0.68
CA SER A 5 12.70 31.95 0.50
C SER A 5 11.52 31.01 0.26
N LEU A 6 10.53 31.42 -0.55
CA LEU A 6 9.36 30.59 -0.86
C LEU A 6 9.72 29.39 -1.75
N ALA A 7 10.65 29.58 -2.69
CA ALA A 7 11.15 28.49 -3.54
C ALA A 7 11.93 27.44 -2.72
N ILE A 8 12.75 27.86 -1.75
CA ILE A 8 13.51 26.95 -0.90
C ILE A 8 12.57 26.12 -0.02
N VAL A 9 11.53 26.74 0.54
CA VAL A 9 10.52 26.02 1.35
C VAL A 9 9.74 25.02 0.50
N ALA A 10 9.35 25.37 -0.73
CA ALA A 10 8.66 24.45 -1.63
C ALA A 10 9.49 23.21 -2.01
N ILE A 11 10.80 23.39 -2.21
CA ILE A 11 11.72 22.29 -2.53
C ILE A 11 11.87 21.35 -1.32
N LEU A 12 12.03 21.89 -0.11
CA LEU A 12 12.17 21.08 1.11
C LEU A 12 10.91 20.25 1.42
N ILE A 13 9.71 20.75 1.10
CA ILE A 13 8.46 20.00 1.34
C ILE A 13 8.29 18.84 0.35
N SER A 14 8.83 18.95 -0.87
CA SER A 14 8.71 17.91 -1.90
C SER A 14 9.50 16.62 -1.57
N ALA A 15 10.52 16.69 -0.72
CA ALA A 15 11.36 15.55 -0.35
C ALA A 15 10.73 14.61 0.69
N CYS A 16 9.60 14.99 1.31
CA CYS A 16 9.03 14.22 2.43
C CYS A 16 7.95 13.19 2.02
N ALA A 17 7.52 13.18 0.76
CA ALA A 17 6.37 12.38 0.29
C ALA A 17 6.73 11.30 -0.73
N GLY A 18 7.92 10.69 -0.60
CA GLY A 18 8.33 9.59 -1.46
C GLY A 18 7.41 8.37 -1.30
N PRO A 19 7.10 7.64 -2.40
CA PRO A 19 6.34 6.41 -2.31
C PRO A 19 7.10 5.37 -1.46
N MET A 20 6.41 4.75 -0.50
CA MET A 20 6.96 3.63 0.25
C MET A 20 6.86 2.37 -0.60
N VAL A 21 7.98 1.68 -0.80
CA VAL A 21 8.05 0.42 -1.53
C VAL A 21 8.50 -0.70 -0.60
N TYR A 22 7.95 -1.90 -0.78
CA TYR A 22 8.43 -3.06 -0.06
C TYR A 22 9.75 -3.50 -0.66
N PHE A 23 10.75 -3.71 0.19
CA PHE A 23 12.08 -4.11 -0.21
C PHE A 23 12.55 -5.32 0.59
N LYS A 24 13.17 -6.28 -0.10
CA LYS A 24 13.82 -7.45 0.49
C LYS A 24 15.16 -7.66 -0.20
N SER A 25 16.26 -7.60 0.57
CA SER A 25 17.61 -7.71 0.02
C SER A 25 17.88 -9.12 -0.51
N GLY A 26 18.46 -9.22 -1.71
CA GLY A 26 18.83 -10.50 -2.33
C GLY A 26 17.66 -11.30 -2.92
N ASN A 27 16.51 -10.67 -3.17
CA ASN A 27 15.36 -11.35 -3.75
C ASN A 27 15.38 -11.33 -5.28
N ASN A 28 14.86 -12.39 -5.90
CA ASN A 28 14.66 -12.46 -7.36
C ASN A 28 13.28 -11.90 -7.71
N ALA A 29 13.16 -11.11 -8.79
CA ALA A 29 11.89 -10.50 -9.23
C ALA A 29 10.73 -11.51 -9.37
N HIS A 30 11.03 -12.74 -9.79
CA HIS A 30 10.03 -13.81 -9.88
C HIS A 30 9.51 -14.27 -8.51
N ARG A 31 10.40 -14.40 -7.52
CA ARG A 31 10.02 -14.77 -6.15
C ARG A 31 9.26 -13.64 -5.48
N GLU A 32 9.59 -12.41 -5.83
CA GLU A 32 8.87 -11.24 -5.35
C GLU A 32 7.42 -11.23 -5.82
N GLN A 33 7.17 -11.37 -7.12
CA GLN A 33 5.80 -11.42 -7.63
C GLN A 33 4.99 -12.56 -7.01
N GLN A 34 5.63 -13.71 -6.78
CA GLN A 34 5.00 -14.85 -6.11
C GLN A 34 4.65 -14.55 -4.65
N ASP A 35 5.58 -13.97 -3.88
CA ASP A 35 5.37 -13.59 -2.48
C ASP A 35 4.22 -12.57 -2.37
N PHE A 36 4.17 -11.59 -3.29
CA PHE A 36 3.10 -10.60 -3.34
C PHE A 36 1.74 -11.20 -3.70
N ALA A 37 1.69 -12.07 -4.71
CA ALA A 37 0.45 -12.73 -5.14
C ALA A 37 -0.10 -13.63 -4.03
N GLU A 38 0.77 -14.37 -3.33
CA GLU A 38 0.37 -15.24 -2.22
C GLU A 38 -0.18 -14.42 -1.05
N CYS A 39 0.55 -13.39 -0.61
CA CYS A 39 0.10 -12.54 0.49
C CYS A 39 -1.18 -11.78 0.14
N GLU A 40 -1.38 -11.43 -1.14
CA GLU A 40 -2.63 -10.82 -1.60
C GLU A 40 -3.80 -11.82 -1.60
N PHE A 41 -3.55 -13.05 -2.03
CA PHE A 41 -4.53 -14.12 -1.98
C PHE A 41 -4.94 -14.45 -0.55
N GLU A 42 -3.98 -14.56 0.38
CA GLU A 42 -4.26 -14.75 1.80
C GLU A 42 -5.08 -13.61 2.38
N ALA A 43 -4.74 -12.36 2.03
CA ALA A 43 -5.48 -11.18 2.49
C ALA A 43 -6.93 -11.18 1.98
N VAL A 44 -7.14 -11.48 0.69
CA VAL A 44 -8.48 -11.62 0.08
C VAL A 44 -9.28 -12.72 0.76
N LYS A 45 -8.66 -13.88 0.96
CA LYS A 45 -9.28 -15.03 1.61
C LYS A 45 -9.71 -14.69 3.04
N ALA A 46 -8.87 -13.98 3.78
CA ALA A 46 -9.12 -13.63 5.18
C ALA A 46 -10.18 -12.52 5.32
N THR A 47 -10.32 -11.61 4.37
CA THR A 47 -11.36 -10.58 4.39
C THR A 47 -12.67 -11.01 3.73
N GLY A 48 -12.73 -12.21 3.15
CA GLY A 48 -13.94 -12.75 2.50
C GLY A 48 -14.41 -11.95 1.28
N SER A 49 -13.56 -11.05 0.77
CA SER A 49 -13.93 -10.07 -0.26
C SER A 49 -13.42 -10.58 -1.60
N ALA A 50 -14.29 -11.22 -2.39
CA ALA A 50 -14.00 -11.41 -3.81
C ALA A 50 -13.65 -10.04 -4.44
N PRO A 51 -12.75 -9.96 -5.44
CA PRO A 51 -12.49 -8.74 -6.17
C PRO A 51 -13.69 -8.43 -7.07
N SER A 52 -14.81 -8.05 -6.46
CA SER A 52 -16.07 -7.78 -7.13
C SER A 52 -16.23 -6.28 -7.17
N GLY A 53 -15.76 -5.67 -8.26
CA GLY A 53 -16.24 -4.36 -8.67
C GLY A 53 -17.74 -4.44 -8.92
N SER A 54 -18.53 -4.04 -7.94
CA SER A 54 -19.94 -3.70 -8.14
C SER A 54 -20.24 -2.45 -7.32
N ILE A 55 -19.98 -1.30 -7.94
CA ILE A 55 -20.50 -0.01 -7.47
C ILE A 55 -22.01 -0.04 -7.71
N THR A 56 -22.77 -0.66 -6.81
CA THR A 56 -24.23 -0.61 -6.82
C THR A 56 -24.69 0.32 -5.70
N SER A 57 -25.06 1.53 -6.12
CA SER A 57 -25.93 2.57 -5.54
C SER A 57 -26.48 2.46 -4.10
N ASP A 58 -25.65 2.14 -3.12
CA ASP A 58 -25.88 2.50 -1.70
C ASP A 58 -24.58 3.06 -1.11
N MET A 59 -24.28 4.30 -1.52
CA MET A 59 -22.94 4.89 -1.44
C MET A 59 -22.41 5.13 -0.02
N SER A 60 -23.23 5.40 1.00
CA SER A 60 -22.66 5.82 2.29
C SER A 60 -22.27 4.66 3.22
N GLY A 61 -23.05 3.58 3.26
CA GLY A 61 -22.77 2.41 4.11
C GLY A 61 -21.80 1.42 3.46
N THR A 62 -21.90 1.25 2.15
CA THR A 62 -21.04 0.32 1.38
C THR A 62 -19.61 0.85 1.28
N ILE A 63 -19.42 2.17 1.08
CA ILE A 63 -18.07 2.76 1.06
C ILE A 63 -17.37 2.61 2.41
N ALA A 64 -18.06 2.82 3.53
CA ALA A 64 -17.46 2.64 4.85
C ALA A 64 -17.04 1.17 5.09
N ASN A 65 -17.87 0.22 4.65
CA ASN A 65 -17.56 -1.20 4.75
C ASN A 65 -16.40 -1.59 3.82
N ASP A 66 -16.37 -1.09 2.58
CA ASP A 66 -15.31 -1.35 1.60
C ASP A 66 -13.98 -0.73 2.02
N ILE A 67 -13.99 0.48 2.60
CA ILE A 67 -12.79 1.10 3.18
C ILE A 67 -12.29 0.26 4.35
N SER A 68 -13.16 -0.13 5.29
CA SER A 68 -12.75 -0.92 6.45
C SER A 68 -12.19 -2.29 6.04
N THR A 69 -12.79 -2.90 5.01
CA THR A 69 -12.37 -4.18 4.44
C THR A 69 -11.06 -4.04 3.67
N GLY A 70 -10.90 -2.95 2.91
CA GLY A 70 -9.68 -2.61 2.20
C GLY A 70 -8.51 -2.32 3.14
N VAL A 71 -8.75 -1.59 4.24
CA VAL A 71 -7.75 -1.34 5.29
C VAL A 71 -7.32 -2.65 5.93
N ARG A 72 -8.28 -3.50 6.34
CA ARG A 72 -7.99 -4.81 6.94
C ARG A 72 -7.24 -5.74 5.98
N ARG A 73 -7.59 -5.72 4.69
CA ARG A 73 -6.86 -6.45 3.64
C ARG A 73 -5.43 -5.93 3.50
N GLY A 74 -5.24 -4.61 3.53
CA GLY A 74 -3.93 -3.96 3.52
C GLY A 74 -3.06 -4.40 4.69
N GLU A 75 -3.61 -4.43 5.90
CA GLU A 75 -2.92 -4.86 7.12
C GLU A 75 -2.49 -6.33 7.06
N ILE A 76 -3.37 -7.23 6.58
CA ILE A 76 -3.05 -8.66 6.46
C ILE A 76 -1.97 -8.89 5.40
N LYS A 77 -2.07 -8.22 4.24
CA LYS A 77 -1.05 -8.28 3.19
C LYS A 77 0.29 -7.75 3.71
N HIS A 78 0.27 -6.65 4.46
CA HIS A 78 1.47 -6.08 5.08
C HIS A 78 2.11 -7.06 6.07
N ALA A 79 1.33 -7.65 6.98
CA ALA A 79 1.82 -8.63 7.94
C ALA A 79 2.45 -9.86 7.26
N CYS A 80 1.83 -10.37 6.19
CA CYS A 80 2.39 -11.47 5.41
C CYS A 80 3.72 -11.10 4.74
N LEU A 81 3.82 -9.92 4.12
CA LEU A 81 5.06 -9.45 3.51
C LEU A 81 6.18 -9.24 4.54
N VAL A 82 5.86 -8.68 5.70
CA VAL A 82 6.81 -8.53 6.81
C VAL A 82 7.28 -9.91 7.31
N ALA A 83 6.38 -10.87 7.46
CA ALA A 83 6.73 -12.26 7.83
C ALA A 83 7.64 -12.93 6.79
N ARG A 84 7.52 -12.56 5.51
CA ARG A 84 8.42 -13.01 4.43
C ARG A 84 9.73 -12.23 4.36
N GLY A 85 9.96 -11.27 5.25
CA GLY A 85 11.20 -10.49 5.36
C GLY A 85 11.24 -9.23 4.48
N TYR A 86 10.08 -8.73 4.04
CA TYR A 86 10.01 -7.43 3.37
C TYR A 86 9.92 -6.30 4.40
N SER A 87 10.63 -5.23 4.14
CA SER A 87 10.56 -3.97 4.89
C SER A 87 10.06 -2.86 3.99
N LEU A 88 9.18 -1.99 4.49
CA LEU A 88 8.87 -0.74 3.80
C LEU A 88 10.13 0.14 3.84
N LYS A 89 10.62 0.52 2.67
CA LYS A 89 11.65 1.55 2.52
C LYS A 89 11.05 2.72 1.77
N GLN A 90 11.34 3.93 2.23
CA GLN A 90 11.09 5.11 1.40
C GLN A 90 11.99 4.99 0.18
N GLN A 91 11.39 5.13 -1.01
CA GLN A 91 12.14 5.27 -2.23
C GLN A 91 12.83 6.64 -2.17
N GLU A 92 14.11 6.65 -1.77
CA GLU A 92 15.00 7.84 -1.82
C GLU A 92 15.32 8.23 -3.26
#